data_AF-A0A9E3SQF4-F1
#
_entry.id   AF-A0A9E3SQF4-F1
#
_cell.length_a   1.000
_cell.length_b   1.000
_cell.length_c   1.000
_cell.angle_alpha   90.00
_cell.angle_beta   90.00
_cell.angle_gamma   90.00
#
_symmetry.space_group_name_H-M   'P 1'
#
loop_
_entity.id
_entity.type
_entity.pdbx_description
1 polymer ?
#
loop_
_entity_poly.entity_id
_entity_poly.type
_entity_poly.pdbx_seq_one_letter_code
_entity_poly.pdbx_strand_id
1 'polypeptide(L)'
;MALAGEAGELLENFQWLTEEQSRHPAPEVLAAAGEEIADVLLYLIRLADKLGIDPVAAADRKMVANAAKYPVDKARGTAKKYTEL
;
A
#
# COMPACT_ATOMS: atom_id res chain seq x y z
N MET A 1 -8.35 5.97 -14.89
CA MET A 1 -7.93 6.80 -13.74
C MET A 1 -6.45 6.51 -13.52
N ALA A 2 -5.57 7.50 -13.65
CA ALA A 2 -4.12 7.28 -13.68
C ALA A 2 -3.60 6.50 -12.46
N LEU A 3 -3.98 6.91 -11.24
CA LEU A 3 -3.61 6.19 -10.00
C LEU A 3 -3.88 4.67 -10.03
N ALA A 4 -5.01 4.25 -10.61
CA ALA A 4 -5.35 2.83 -10.69
C ALA A 4 -4.54 2.10 -11.77
N GLY A 5 -4.08 2.82 -12.81
CA GLY A 5 -3.16 2.31 -13.81
C GLY A 5 -1.78 2.06 -13.21
N GLU A 6 -1.19 3.06 -12.57
CA GLU A 6 0.15 2.92 -11.95
C GLU A 6 0.18 1.88 -10.84
N ALA A 7 -0.91 1.73 -10.09
CA ALA A 7 -1.03 0.65 -9.11
C ALA A 7 -1.05 -0.73 -9.80
N GLY A 8 -1.58 -0.83 -11.02
CA GLY A 8 -1.50 -2.02 -11.86
C GLY A 8 -0.07 -2.28 -12.33
N GLU A 9 0.58 -1.27 -12.90
CA GLU A 9 1.98 -1.34 -13.39
C GLU A 9 2.95 -1.72 -12.27
N LEU A 10 2.76 -1.19 -11.06
CA LEU A 10 3.47 -1.63 -9.86
C LEU A 10 3.31 -3.14 -9.59
N LEU A 11 2.09 -3.66 -9.69
CA LEU A 11 1.83 -5.09 -9.44
C LEU A 11 2.33 -5.99 -10.57
N GLU A 12 2.39 -5.49 -11.80
CA GLU A 12 2.91 -6.24 -12.96
C GLU A 12 4.37 -6.64 -12.79
N ASN A 13 5.17 -5.86 -12.06
CA ASN A 13 6.56 -6.18 -11.70
C ASN A 13 6.69 -7.51 -10.91
N PHE A 14 5.63 -7.94 -10.22
CA PHE A 14 5.63 -9.12 -9.36
C PHE A 14 4.76 -10.27 -9.89
N GLN A 15 3.99 -10.06 -10.96
CA GLN A 15 2.89 -10.95 -11.36
C GLN A 15 3.31 -12.40 -11.68
N TRP A 16 4.55 -12.61 -12.13
CA TRP A 16 5.09 -13.92 -12.52
C TRP A 16 6.15 -14.46 -11.54
N LEU A 17 6.38 -13.76 -10.42
CA LEU A 17 7.35 -14.16 -9.42
C LEU A 17 6.73 -15.15 -8.43
N THR A 18 7.54 -16.10 -7.97
CA THR A 18 7.18 -16.91 -6.80
C THR A 18 7.21 -16.05 -5.53
N GLU A 19 6.67 -16.56 -4.42
CA GLU A 19 6.74 -15.86 -3.14
C GLU A 19 8.19 -15.58 -2.71
N GLU A 20 9.08 -16.55 -2.88
CA GLU A 20 10.50 -16.41 -2.53
C GLU A 20 11.18 -15.32 -3.37
N GLN A 21 10.91 -15.30 -4.67
CA GLN A 21 11.41 -14.27 -5.60
C GLN A 21 10.84 -12.89 -5.29
N SER A 22 9.57 -12.81 -4.89
CA SER A 22 8.93 -11.54 -4.50
C SER A 22 9.50 -10.97 -3.21
N ARG A 23 9.98 -11.82 -2.30
CA ARG A 23 10.68 -11.43 -1.06
C ARG A 23 12.13 -11.03 -1.30
N HIS A 24 12.75 -11.53 -2.37
CA HIS A 24 14.14 -11.24 -2.75
C HIS A 24 14.22 -10.88 -4.25
N PRO A 25 13.56 -9.78 -4.68
CA PRO A 25 13.48 -9.40 -6.08
C PRO A 25 14.87 -9.04 -6.63
N ALA A 26 15.08 -9.32 -7.92
CA ALA A 26 16.28 -8.90 -8.62
C ALA A 26 16.38 -7.36 -8.64
N PRO A 27 17.60 -6.78 -8.68
CA PRO A 27 17.79 -5.33 -8.67
C PRO A 27 16.99 -4.58 -9.74
N GLU A 28 16.77 -5.18 -10.91
CA GLU A 28 16.02 -4.59 -12.01
C GLU A 28 14.52 -4.49 -11.69
N VAL A 29 13.97 -5.51 -11.02
CA VAL A 29 12.57 -5.50 -10.55
C VAL A 29 12.39 -4.45 -9.45
N LEU A 30 13.37 -4.31 -8.54
CA LEU A 30 13.35 -3.27 -7.51
C LEU A 30 13.39 -1.86 -8.10
N ALA A 31 14.21 -1.65 -9.12
CA ALA A 31 14.30 -0.36 -9.80
C ALA A 31 12.97 -0.02 -10.50
N ALA A 32 12.41 -0.95 -11.27
CA ALA A 32 11.14 -0.75 -11.95
C ALA A 32 9.98 -0.53 -10.97
N ALA A 33 9.86 -1.35 -9.92
CA ALA A 33 8.87 -1.14 -8.87
C ALA A 33 9.05 0.22 -8.15
N GLY A 34 10.27 0.72 -8.05
CA GLY A 34 10.57 2.04 -7.49
C GLY A 34 9.96 3.19 -8.31
N GLU A 35 10.04 3.11 -9.65
CA GLU A 35 9.41 4.09 -10.55
C GLU A 35 7.89 4.05 -10.40
N GLU A 36 7.28 2.85 -10.41
CA GLU A 36 5.82 2.72 -10.27
C GLU A 36 5.32 3.16 -8.88
N ILE A 37 6.09 2.93 -7.81
CA ILE A 37 5.80 3.48 -6.48
C ILE A 37 5.80 5.01 -6.51
N ALA A 38 6.75 5.61 -7.23
CA ALA A 38 6.82 7.07 -7.37
C ALA A 38 5.59 7.59 -8.11
N ASP A 39 5.17 6.94 -9.19
CA ASP A 39 3.98 7.35 -9.95
C ASP A 39 2.69 7.22 -9.13
N VAL A 40 2.49 6.11 -8.41
CA VAL A 40 1.38 5.96 -7.45
C VAL A 40 1.38 7.09 -6.42
N LEU A 41 2.56 7.42 -5.86
CA LEU A 41 2.69 8.48 -4.87
C LEU A 41 2.35 9.86 -5.47
N LEU A 42 2.87 10.16 -6.66
CA LEU A 42 2.66 11.45 -7.33
C LEU A 42 1.18 11.67 -7.67
N TYR A 43 0.50 10.65 -8.21
CA TYR A 43 -0.93 10.77 -8.47
C TYR A 43 -1.76 10.84 -7.20
N LEU A 44 -1.38 10.13 -6.13
CA LEU A 44 -2.06 10.23 -4.83
C LEU A 44 -1.92 11.64 -4.23
N ILE A 45 -0.71 12.21 -4.22
CA ILE A 45 -0.46 13.59 -3.77
C ILE A 45 -1.28 14.56 -4.60
N ARG A 46 -1.28 14.41 -5.93
CA ARG A 46 -2.04 15.28 -6.83
C ARG A 46 -3.55 15.20 -6.59
N LEU A 47 -4.08 14.00 -6.37
CA LEU A 47 -5.48 13.80 -6.05
C LEU A 47 -5.84 14.43 -4.70
N ALA A 48 -4.99 14.24 -3.69
CA ALA A 48 -5.19 14.80 -2.36
C ALA A 48 -5.20 16.35 -2.39
N ASP A 49 -4.26 16.96 -3.12
CA ASP A 49 -4.21 18.40 -3.38
C ASP A 49 -5.51 18.90 -4.04
N LYS A 50 -5.99 18.22 -5.09
CA LYS A 50 -7.24 18.58 -5.77
C LYS A 50 -8.49 18.46 -4.90
N LEU A 51 -8.46 17.61 -3.88
CA LEU A 51 -9.58 17.40 -2.97
C LEU A 51 -9.44 18.16 -1.65
N GLY A 52 -8.34 18.90 -1.44
CA GLY A 52 -8.07 19.58 -0.16
C GLY A 52 -7.87 18.61 1.00
N ILE A 53 -7.32 17.42 0.72
CA ILE A 53 -7.05 16.39 1.72
C ILE A 53 -5.56 16.43 2.06
N ASP A 54 -5.25 16.51 3.36
CA ASP A 54 -3.90 16.20 3.86
C ASP A 54 -3.75 14.68 3.97
N PRO A 55 -2.92 14.04 3.12
CA PRO A 55 -2.77 12.58 3.13
C PRO A 55 -2.09 12.06 4.40
N VAL A 56 -1.21 12.84 5.03
CA VAL A 56 -0.51 12.46 6.27
C VAL A 56 -1.49 12.47 7.43
N ALA A 57 -2.24 13.57 7.59
CA ALA A 57 -3.27 13.64 8.63
C ALA A 57 -4.41 12.63 8.41
N ALA A 58 -4.71 12.26 7.17
CA ALA A 58 -5.64 11.17 6.86
C ALA A 58 -5.08 9.80 7.30
N ALA A 59 -3.80 9.54 7.04
CA ALA A 59 -3.12 8.32 7.47
C ALA A 59 -3.07 8.19 9.01
N ASP A 60 -2.76 9.26 9.73
CA ASP A 60 -2.71 9.26 11.19
C ASP A 60 -4.08 8.91 11.82
N ARG A 61 -5.15 9.54 11.34
CA ARG A 61 -6.53 9.22 11.77
C ARG A 61 -6.89 7.77 11.46
N LYS A 62 -6.44 7.25 10.31
CA LYS A 62 -6.66 5.85 9.93
C LYS A 62 -5.91 4.90 10.85
N MET A 63 -4.68 5.22 11.26
CA MET A 63 -3.88 4.42 12.20
C MET A 63 -4.57 4.29 13.57
N VAL A 64 -5.09 5.39 14.12
CA VAL A 64 -5.87 5.36 15.37
C VAL A 64 -7.12 4.48 15.22
N ALA A 65 -7.87 4.66 14.12
CA ALA A 65 -9.04 3.85 13.84
C ALA A 65 -8.72 2.35 13.65
N ASN A 66 -7.57 2.04 13.05
CA ASN A 66 -7.11 0.66 12.87
C ASN A 66 -6.70 0.03 14.21
N ALA A 67 -6.00 0.77 15.08
CA ALA A 67 -5.62 0.28 16.41
C ALA A 67 -6.86 -0.07 17.27
N ALA A 68 -7.92 0.74 17.18
CA ALA A 68 -9.18 0.44 17.85
C ALA A 68 -9.89 -0.80 17.26
N LYS A 69 -9.78 -1.03 15.94
CA LYS A 69 -10.37 -2.20 15.27
C LYS A 69 -9.58 -3.48 15.50
N TYR A 70 -8.26 -3.39 15.62
CA TYR A 70 -7.36 -4.54 15.77
C TYR A 70 -6.53 -4.41 17.05
N PRO A 71 -7.13 -4.61 18.24
CA PRO A 71 -6.39 -4.59 19.51
C PRO A 71 -5.27 -5.63 19.51
N VAL A 72 -4.07 -5.26 19.98
CA VAL A 72 -2.87 -6.12 19.93
C VAL A 72 -3.07 -7.44 20.66
N ASP A 73 -3.78 -7.43 21.78
CA ASP A 73 -4.12 -8.60 22.60
C ASP A 73 -5.00 -9.63 21.86
N LYS A 74 -5.73 -9.20 20.83
CA LYS A 74 -6.63 -10.06 20.05
C LYS A 74 -6.13 -10.35 18.64
N ALA A 75 -5.43 -9.39 18.03
CA ALA A 75 -5.08 -9.39 16.61
C ALA A 75 -3.64 -9.84 16.32
N ARG A 76 -2.74 -9.89 17.32
CA ARG A 76 -1.34 -10.22 17.07
C ARG A 76 -1.19 -11.66 16.55
N GLY A 77 -0.57 -11.80 15.39
CA GLY A 77 -0.31 -13.11 14.76
C GLY A 77 -1.51 -13.72 14.03
N THR A 78 -2.62 -12.98 13.87
CA THR A 78 -3.79 -13.42 13.12
C THR A 78 -4.16 -12.43 12.02
N ALA A 79 -4.51 -12.94 10.84
CA ALA A 79 -5.03 -12.15 9.72
C ALA A 79 -6.56 -12.04 9.73
N LYS A 80 -7.22 -12.56 10.78
CA LYS A 80 -8.69 -12.49 10.93
C LYS A 80 -9.16 -11.05 10.92
N LYS A 81 -10.30 -10.81 10.29
CA LYS A 81 -10.93 -9.49 10.28
C LYS A 81 -11.41 -9.15 11.69
N TYR A 82 -11.47 -7.87 12.05
CA TYR A 82 -11.93 -7.45 13.39
C TYR A 82 -13.33 -7.95 13.80
N THR A 83 -14.16 -8.35 12.83
CA THR A 83 -15.47 -8.98 13.05
C THR A 83 -15.37 -10.44 13.51
N GLU A 84 -14.19 -11.02 13.46
CA GLU A 84 -13.86 -12.43 13.72
C GLU A 84 -12.76 -12.58 14.79
N LEU A 85 -12.37 -11.46 15.44
CA LEU A 85 -11.38 -11.39 16.53
C LEU A 85 -12.00 -11.65 17.90
#